data_AF-A0A453B6P8-F1
#
_entry.id   AF-A0A453B6P8-F1
#
_cell.length_a   1.000
_cell.length_b   1.000
_cell.length_c   1.000
_cell.angle_alpha   90.00
_cell.angle_beta   90.00
_cell.angle_gamma   90.00
#
_symmetry.space_group_name_H-M   'P 1'
#
loop_
_entity.id
_entity.type
_entity.pdbx_description
1 polymer ?
#
loop_
_entity_poly.entity_id
_entity_poly.type
_entity_poly.pdbx_seq_one_letter_code
_entity_poly.pdbx_strand_id
1 'polypeptide(L)' 'VPFSEDVADDVRSLLRRYREGWSMREAGTDDSAAGAGVFLAWKEQPLVWASAWRP' A
#
# COMPACT_ATOMS: atom_id res chain seq x y z
N VAL A 1 0.32 7.06 10.83
CA VAL A 1 1.25 6.02 11.35
C VAL A 1 1.74 5.24 10.14
N PRO A 2 3.07 5.18 9.89
CA PRO A 2 3.61 4.41 8.78
C PRO A 2 3.43 2.90 9.02
N PHE A 3 3.23 2.14 7.95
CA PHE A 3 3.29 0.68 8.02
C PHE A 3 4.75 0.24 8.20
N SER A 4 4.98 -0.86 8.92
CA SER A 4 6.31 -1.47 9.01
C SER A 4 6.64 -2.28 7.75
N GLU A 5 7.92 -2.57 7.54
CA GLU A 5 8.36 -3.45 6.46
C GLU A 5 7.76 -4.86 6.56
N ASP A 6 7.59 -5.39 7.77
CA ASP A 6 6.94 -6.70 7.96
C ASP A 6 5.51 -6.72 7.40
N VAL A 7 4.74 -5.65 7.65
CA VAL A 7 3.39 -5.49 7.09
C VAL A 7 3.45 -5.35 5.56
N ALA A 8 4.44 -4.64 5.04
CA ALA A 8 4.64 -4.52 3.60
C ALA A 8 4.95 -5.88 2.96
N ASP A 9 5.78 -6.71 3.59
CA ASP A 9 6.10 -8.07 3.14
C ASP A 9 4.89 -9.00 3.18
N ASP A 10 4.09 -8.92 4.24
CA ASP A 10 2.84 -9.68 4.33
C ASP A 10 1.87 -9.31 3.21
N VAL A 11 1.74 -8.02 2.88
CA VAL A 11 0.92 -7.57 1.76
C VAL A 11 1.50 -8.06 0.43
N ARG A 12 2.80 -7.94 0.18
CA ARG A 12 3.45 -8.47 -1.03
C ARG A 12 3.22 -9.99 -1.17
N SER A 13 3.32 -10.73 -0.07
CA SER A 13 3.05 -12.18 0.00
C SER A 13 1.59 -12.50 -0.29
N LEU A 14 0.66 -11.71 0.23
CA LEU A 14 -0.77 -11.83 -0.05
C LEU A 14 -1.08 -11.64 -1.54
N LEU A 15 -0.59 -10.57 -2.14
CA LEU A 15 -0.87 -10.23 -3.54
C LEU A 15 -0.36 -11.30 -4.52
N ARG A 16 0.78 -11.95 -4.21
CA ARG A 16 1.34 -13.06 -5.01
C ARG A 16 0.45 -14.31 -5.04
N ARG A 17 -0.49 -14.47 -4.11
CA ARG A 17 -1.45 -15.59 -4.09
C ARG A 17 -2.63 -15.39 -5.03
N TYR A 18 -2.83 -14.16 -5.50
CA TYR A 18 -3.90 -13.81 -6.43
C TYR A 18 -3.35 -13.67 -7.85
N ARG A 19 -4.27 -13.45 -8.79
CA ARG A 19 -3.96 -13.26 -10.20
C ARG A 19 -2.87 -12.20 -10.39
N GLU A 20 -1.92 -12.49 -11.28
CA GLU A 20 -0.85 -11.56 -11.65
C GLU A 20 -1.43 -10.21 -12.10
N GLY A 21 -0.77 -9.13 -11.69
CA GLY A 21 -1.16 -7.74 -11.97
C GLY A 21 -1.43 -6.91 -10.72
N TRP A 22 -1.49 -7.52 -9.52
CA TRP A 22 -1.55 -6.79 -8.26
C TRP A 22 -0.16 -6.28 -7.85
N SER A 23 -0.09 -5.03 -7.40
CA SER A 23 1.12 -4.43 -6.82
C SER A 23 0.78 -3.54 -5.62
N MET A 24 1.74 -3.36 -4.72
CA MET A 24 1.65 -2.41 -3.60
C MET A 24 2.55 -1.22 -3.91
N ARG A 25 2.06 0.00 -3.64
CA ARG A 25 2.81 1.26 -3.81
C ARG A 25 2.64 2.12 -2.58
N GLU A 26 3.68 2.87 -2.21
CA GLU A 26 3.54 3.91 -1.20
C GLU A 26 2.69 5.06 -1.75
N ALA A 27 1.87 5.66 -0.89
CA ALA A 27 1.02 6.79 -1.24
C ALA A 27 1.81 8.11 -1.31
N GLY A 28 2.99 8.13 -1.92
CA GLY A 28 3.78 9.34 -2.16
C GLY A 28 4.51 9.94 -0.95
N THR A 29 5.64 10.60 -1.23
CA THR A 29 6.57 11.20 -0.24
C THR A 29 6.27 12.65 0.11
N ASP A 30 5.16 13.22 -0.37
CA ASP A 30 4.86 14.64 -0.15
C ASP A 30 4.19 14.82 1.22
N ASP A 31 4.80 15.67 2.07
CA ASP A 31 4.46 16.06 3.47
C ASP A 31 2.98 16.48 3.72
N SER A 32 2.12 16.40 2.72
CA SER A 32 0.68 16.48 2.87
C SER A 32 0.14 15.21 3.56
N ALA A 33 -0.93 15.34 4.36
CA ALA A 33 -1.60 14.19 4.99
C ALA A 33 -2.12 13.13 3.97
N ALA A 34 -2.13 13.45 2.67
CA ALA A 34 -2.36 12.52 1.56
C ALA A 34 -1.17 11.59 1.26
N GLY A 35 0.01 11.86 1.83
CA GLY A 35 1.26 11.08 1.74
C GLY A 35 1.31 9.85 2.66
N ALA A 36 0.31 9.67 3.53
CA ALA A 36 0.29 8.57 4.49
C ALA A 36 -0.41 7.33 3.93
N GLY A 37 0.23 6.17 4.04
CA GLY A 37 -0.36 4.86 3.73
C GLY A 37 0.14 4.24 2.42
N VAL A 38 -0.62 3.26 1.92
CA VAL A 38 -0.27 2.48 0.73
C VAL A 38 -1.45 2.36 -0.22
N PHE A 39 -1.15 2.23 -1.50
CA PHE A 39 -2.10 1.83 -2.52
C PHE A 39 -1.89 0.37 -2.93
N LEU A 40 -2.99 -0.36 -3.05
CA LEU A 40 -3.05 -1.58 -3.83
C LEU A 40 -3.49 -1.21 -5.25
N ALA A 41 -2.65 -1.56 -6.21
CA ALA A 41 -2.86 -1.25 -7.61
C ALA A 41 -3.12 -2.53 -8.41
N TRP A 42 -4.02 -2.43 -9.38
CA TRP A 42 -4.26 -3.46 -10.38
C TRP A 42 -3.78 -2.97 -11.74
N LYS A 43 -2.81 -3.67 -12.33
CA LYS A 43 -2.16 -3.28 -13.59
C LYS A 43 -1.73 -1.81 -13.55
N GLU A 44 -0.95 -1.47 -12.51
CA GLU A 44 -0.43 -0.12 -12.25
C GLU A 44 -1.47 0.97 -11.94
N GLN A 45 -2.77 0.65 -11.89
CA GLN A 45 -3.83 1.60 -11.53
C GLN A 45 -4.16 1.49 -10.02
N PRO A 46 -4.01 2.56 -9.23
CA PRO A 46 -4.37 2.54 -7.81
C PRO A 46 -5.89 2.36 -7.65
N LEU A 47 -6.30 1.36 -6.87
CA LEU A 47 -7.72 1.05 -6.65
C LEU A 47 -8.13 1.14 -5.18
N VAL A 48 -7.25 0.71 -4.28
CA VAL A 48 -7.53 0.68 -2.84
C VAL A 48 -6.45 1.48 -2.13
N TRP A 49 -6.87 2.40 -1.26
CA TRP A 49 -5.98 3.09 -0.33
C TRP A 49 -6.16 2.53 1.08
N ALA A 50 -5.06 2.30 1.78
CA ALA A 50 -5.04 1.84 3.16
C ALA A 50 -4.07 2.70 3.98
N SER A 51 -4.47 3.07 5.19
CA SER A 51 -3.68 3.92 6.09
C SER A 51 -3.94 3.56 7.55
N ALA A 52 -2.97 3.87 8.41
CA ALA A 52 -3.06 3.68 9.85
C ALA A 52 -2.89 5.02 10.57
N TRP A 53 -3.69 5.24 11.62
CA TRP A 53 -3.74 6.51 12.36
C TRP A 53 -3.71 6.23 13.87
N ARG A 54 -3.15 7.17 14.63
CA ARG A 54 -3.23 7.19 16.09
C ARG A 54 -4.02 8.44 16.50
N PRO A 55 -4.77 8.41 17.61
CA PRO A 55 -5.41 9.59 18.18
C PRO A 55 -4.42 10.73 18.44
#